data_AF-A0A183N6D2-F1
#
_entry.id   AF-A0A183N6D2-F1
#
_cell.length_a   1.000
_cell.length_b   1.000
_cell.length_c   1.000
_cell.angle_alpha   90.00
_cell.angle_beta   90.00
_cell.angle_gamma   90.00
#
_symmetry.space_group_name_H-M   'P 1'
#
loop_
_entity.id
_entity.type
_entity.pdbx_description
1 polymer ?
#
loop_
_entity_poly.entity_id
_entity_poly.type
_entity_poly.pdbx_seq_one_letter_code
_entity_poly.pdbx_strand_id
1 'polypeptide(L)'
;MGHRESLPNCCRNEKIQPRGTWTQVGQQRLTSGELLLYSSHEEENAPHTQGVALMLSKQAQNALIGWESHGPRIIKASFKTKKEGITMNIIQCYAPTNDYNEDAKDQF
;
A
#
# COMPACT_ATOMS: atom_id res chain seq x y z
N MET A 1 31.23 23.53 8.31
CA MET A 1 31.16 22.06 8.35
C MET A 1 29.72 21.70 8.69
N GLY A 2 28.99 21.16 7.71
CA GLY A 2 27.56 20.88 7.83
C GLY A 2 27.06 20.37 6.48
N HIS A 3 27.31 19.09 6.21
CA HIS A 3 26.83 18.43 5.01
C HIS A 3 25.31 18.28 5.12
N ARG A 4 24.56 18.98 4.27
CA ARG A 4 23.12 18.81 4.13
C ARG A 4 22.89 17.52 3.36
N GLU A 5 22.62 16.43 4.06
CA GLU A 5 22.23 15.16 3.45
C GLU A 5 20.90 15.35 2.72
N SER A 6 20.92 15.27 1.39
CA SER A 6 19.71 15.23 0.57
C SER A 6 19.06 13.86 0.75
N LEU A 7 17.86 13.84 1.31
CA LEU A 7 17.02 12.65 1.38
C LEU A 7 16.87 12.02 -0.01
N PRO A 8 16.96 10.68 -0.14
CA PRO A 8 16.72 10.03 -1.41
C PRO A 8 15.26 10.27 -1.80
N ASN A 9 15.09 10.88 -2.96
CA ASN A 9 13.87 11.07 -3.72
C ASN A 9 13.21 9.70 -4.03
N CYS A 10 12.55 9.15 -3.01
CA CYS A 10 11.81 7.89 -3.03
C CYS A 10 10.47 8.01 -3.80
N CYS A 11 9.99 9.24 -4.01
CA CYS A 11 8.69 9.51 -4.61
C CYS A 11 8.83 9.85 -6.10
N ARG A 12 9.30 8.90 -6.93
CA ARG A 12 9.05 9.02 -8.37
C ARG A 12 7.60 8.55 -8.57
N ASN A 13 6.68 9.49 -8.78
CA ASN A 13 5.27 9.19 -9.08
C ASN A 13 5.17 8.57 -10.48
N GLU A 14 5.59 7.33 -10.64
CA GLU A 14 5.28 6.54 -11.82
C GLU A 14 3.78 6.21 -11.75
N LYS A 15 3.02 6.57 -12.78
CA LYS A 15 1.64 6.09 -12.93
C LYS A 15 1.72 4.59 -13.23
N ILE A 16 1.61 3.78 -12.17
CA ILE A 16 1.57 2.32 -12.28
C ILE A 16 0.21 1.96 -12.88
N GLN A 17 0.19 1.69 -14.18
CA GLN A 17 -0.96 1.12 -14.89
C GLN A 17 -0.63 -0.35 -15.16
N PRO A 18 -0.97 -1.30 -14.28
CA PRO A 18 -0.83 -2.70 -14.61
C PRO A 18 -1.80 -3.07 -15.73
N ARG A 19 -1.42 -4.09 -16.52
CA ARG A 19 -2.27 -4.67 -17.55
C ARG A 19 -3.43 -5.42 -16.89
N GLY A 20 -4.58 -4.76 -16.72
CA GLY A 20 -5.83 -5.40 -16.28
C GLY A 20 -6.60 -4.57 -15.26
N THR A 21 -7.92 -4.74 -15.26
CA THR A 21 -8.87 -4.21 -14.27
C THR A 21 -8.51 -4.69 -12.86
N TRP A 22 -8.47 -3.77 -11.91
CA TRP A 22 -8.01 -3.99 -10.53
C TRP A 22 -9.15 -4.49 -9.64
N THR A 23 -9.64 -5.71 -9.90
CA THR A 23 -10.86 -6.21 -9.27
C THR A 23 -10.62 -6.94 -7.93
N GLN A 24 -9.38 -6.96 -7.39
CA GLN A 24 -9.06 -7.76 -6.20
C GLN A 24 -7.76 -7.37 -5.48
N VAL A 25 -7.67 -7.76 -4.20
CA VAL A 25 -6.46 -7.73 -3.36
C VAL A 25 -5.35 -8.55 -4.01
N GLY A 26 -4.12 -8.03 -4.04
CA GLY A 26 -3.03 -8.77 -4.65
C GLY A 26 -1.63 -8.24 -4.35
N GLN A 27 -0.67 -8.91 -4.99
CA GLN A 27 0.73 -8.53 -4.96
C GLN A 27 1.33 -8.60 -6.37
N GLN A 28 2.17 -7.63 -6.71
CA GLN A 28 2.84 -7.57 -8.01
C GLN A 28 4.32 -7.23 -7.84
N ARG A 29 5.20 -7.95 -8.55
CA ARG A 29 6.61 -7.60 -8.67
C ARG A 29 6.81 -6.63 -9.83
N LEU A 30 7.37 -5.47 -9.55
CA LEU A 30 7.70 -4.47 -10.56
C LEU A 30 8.99 -4.85 -11.30
N THR A 31 9.21 -4.26 -12.48
CA THR A 31 10.44 -4.46 -13.27
C THR A 31 11.68 -3.93 -12.56
N SER A 32 11.52 -2.96 -11.65
CA SER A 32 12.54 -2.46 -10.74
C SER A 32 12.95 -3.46 -9.64
N GLY A 33 12.19 -4.55 -9.47
CA GLY A 33 12.37 -5.54 -8.40
C GLY A 33 11.69 -5.18 -7.07
N GLU A 34 10.95 -4.07 -7.02
CA GLU A 34 10.08 -3.73 -5.89
C GLU A 34 8.82 -4.62 -5.87
N LEU A 35 8.27 -4.83 -4.68
CA LEU A 35 7.03 -5.58 -4.48
C LEU A 35 5.93 -4.60 -4.12
N LEU A 36 4.86 -4.61 -4.91
CA LEU A 36 3.67 -3.81 -4.68
C LEU A 36 2.62 -4.69 -4.02
N LEU A 37 2.17 -4.31 -2.82
CA LEU A 37 0.99 -4.87 -2.17
C LEU A 37 -0.16 -3.91 -2.41
N TYR A 38 -1.31 -4.39 -2.82
CA TYR A 38 -2.42 -3.52 -3.15
C TYR A 38 -3.76 -4.14 -2.76
N SER A 39 -4.69 -3.25 -2.45
CA SER A 39 -6.10 -3.54 -2.27
C SER A 39 -6.88 -2.46 -2.98
N SER A 40 -7.87 -2.85 -3.77
CA SER A 40 -8.68 -1.92 -4.55
C SER A 40 -10.08 -2.46 -4.76
N HIS A 41 -11.01 -1.55 -5.03
CA HIS A 41 -12.37 -1.86 -5.44
C HIS A 41 -12.70 -1.07 -6.70
N GLU A 42 -13.27 -1.77 -7.67
CA GLU A 42 -13.84 -1.15 -8.86
C GLU A 42 -15.28 -0.75 -8.56
N GLU A 43 -15.55 0.55 -8.50
CA GLU A 43 -16.93 1.03 -8.69
C GLU A 43 -17.16 1.17 -10.20
N GLU A 44 -18.01 0.30 -10.75
CA GLU A 44 -18.55 0.45 -12.08
C GLU A 44 -19.20 1.85 -12.14
N ASN A 45 -18.59 2.77 -12.91
CA ASN A 45 -19.00 4.18 -13.13
C ASN A 45 -18.44 5.29 -12.22
N ALA A 46 -17.47 5.04 -11.32
CA ALA A 46 -16.87 6.11 -10.50
C ALA A 46 -15.49 6.58 -11.03
N PRO A 47 -15.20 7.90 -11.06
CA PRO A 47 -13.88 8.43 -11.44
C PRO A 47 -12.79 8.18 -10.38
N HIS A 48 -13.13 7.60 -9.23
CA HIS A 48 -12.23 7.35 -8.12
C HIS A 48 -12.10 5.85 -7.84
N THR A 49 -10.92 5.29 -8.14
CA THR A 49 -10.58 3.93 -7.72
C THR A 49 -10.29 3.95 -6.22
N GLN A 50 -11.14 3.31 -5.44
CA GLN A 50 -10.93 3.17 -4.00
C GLN A 50 -9.84 2.12 -3.80
N GLY A 51 -8.64 2.55 -3.43
CA GLY A 51 -7.53 1.62 -3.28
C GLY A 51 -6.39 2.17 -2.46
N VAL A 52 -5.66 1.27 -1.81
CA VAL A 52 -4.39 1.55 -1.15
C VAL A 52 -3.33 0.62 -1.70
N ALA A 53 -2.10 1.12 -1.75
CA ALA A 53 -0.96 0.32 -2.12
C ALA A 53 0.25 0.63 -1.23
N LEU A 54 1.06 -0.40 -0.99
CA LEU A 54 2.32 -0.32 -0.28
C LEU A 54 3.42 -0.87 -1.19
N MET A 55 4.40 -0.03 -1.52
CA MET A 55 5.55 -0.43 -2.34
C MET A 55 6.74 -0.75 -1.44
N LEU A 56 7.32 -1.93 -1.63
CA LEU A 56 8.38 -2.47 -0.80
C LEU A 56 9.67 -2.60 -1.60
N SER A 57 10.73 -1.93 -1.11
CA SER A 57 12.08 -2.16 -1.59
C SER A 57 12.51 -3.62 -1.35
N LYS A 58 13.55 -4.08 -2.05
CA LYS A 58 14.08 -5.45 -1.89
C LYS A 58 14.46 -5.77 -0.44
N GLN A 59 14.95 -4.78 0.31
CA GLN A 59 15.29 -4.96 1.72
C GLN A 59 14.03 -5.11 2.60
N ALA A 60 13.01 -4.29 2.35
CA ALA A 60 11.74 -4.38 3.08
C ALA A 60 11.00 -5.70 2.77
N GLN A 61 11.10 -6.19 1.53
CA GLN A 61 10.58 -7.50 1.14
C GLN A 61 11.19 -8.63 1.96
N ASN A 62 12.52 -8.64 2.13
CA ASN A 62 13.20 -9.66 2.93
C ASN A 62 12.85 -9.61 4.43
N ALA A 63 12.40 -8.45 4.90
CA ALA A 63 11.94 -8.27 6.27
C ALA A 63 10.43 -8.54 6.43
N LEU A 64 9.66 -8.66 5.34
CA LEU A 64 8.21 -8.87 5.41
C LEU A 64 7.91 -10.26 5.98
N ILE A 65 7.12 -10.30 7.06
CA ILE A 65 6.63 -11.54 7.69
C ILE A 65 5.31 -11.96 7.03
N GLY A 66 4.45 -10.98 6.75
CA GLY A 66 3.15 -11.20 6.14
C GLY A 66 2.39 -9.89 6.00
N TRP A 67 1.30 -9.92 5.24
CA TRP A 67 0.39 -8.79 5.09
C TRP A 67 -1.04 -9.29 4.92
N GLU A 68 -1.98 -8.42 5.28
CA GLU A 68 -3.41 -8.63 5.16
C GLU A 68 -4.07 -7.34 4.67
N SER A 69 -5.16 -7.46 3.92
CA SER A 69 -6.02 -6.34 3.56
C SER A 69 -7.36 -6.47 4.29
N HIS A 70 -7.86 -5.35 4.79
CA HIS A 70 -9.19 -5.27 5.40
C HIS A 70 -10.05 -4.37 4.52
N GLY A 71 -10.60 -4.96 3.46
CA GLY A 71 -11.32 -4.23 2.42
C GLY A 71 -10.42 -3.40 1.50
N PRO A 72 -11.00 -2.55 0.63
CA PRO A 72 -10.29 -1.85 -0.44
C PRO A 72 -9.29 -0.78 0.06
N ARG A 73 -9.48 -0.30 1.29
CA ARG A 73 -8.82 0.91 1.79
C ARG A 73 -7.83 0.66 2.91
N ILE A 74 -7.67 -0.58 3.37
CA ILE A 74 -6.76 -0.91 4.47
C ILE A 74 -5.81 -2.02 4.05
N ILE A 75 -4.52 -1.77 4.24
CA ILE A 75 -3.45 -2.78 4.18
C ILE A 75 -2.70 -2.73 5.50
N LYS A 76 -2.49 -3.91 6.11
CA LYS A 76 -1.59 -4.10 7.23
C LYS A 76 -0.46 -5.03 6.83
N ALA A 77 0.77 -4.59 7.01
CA ALA A 77 1.98 -5.37 6.74
C ALA A 77 2.86 -5.47 7.98
N SER A 78 3.33 -6.68 8.28
CA SER A 78 4.17 -6.99 9.43
C SER A 78 5.59 -7.27 8.98
N PHE A 79 6.59 -6.68 9.64
CA PHE A 79 8.00 -6.78 9.31
C PHE A 79 8.82 -7.26 10.50
N LYS A 80 9.81 -8.10 10.24
CA LYS A 80 10.85 -8.47 11.18
C LYS A 80 11.75 -7.28 11.42
N THR A 81 11.98 -6.93 12.67
CA THR A 81 12.98 -5.91 13.02
C THR A 81 14.34 -6.56 13.26
N LYS A 82 15.39 -5.74 13.36
CA LYS A 82 16.73 -6.23 13.72
C LYS A 82 16.79 -6.79 15.15
N LYS A 83 15.88 -6.37 16.03
CA LYS A 83 15.80 -6.87 17.40
C LYS A 83 14.93 -8.12 17.42
N GLU A 84 15.50 -9.22 17.88
CA GLU A 84 14.78 -10.49 18.00
C GLU A 84 13.55 -10.36 18.91
N GLY A 85 12.47 -11.06 18.55
CA GLY A 85 11.20 -11.00 19.27
C GLY A 85 10.37 -9.73 19.03
N ILE A 86 10.86 -8.75 18.25
CA ILE A 86 10.11 -7.53 17.94
C ILE A 86 9.73 -7.50 16.46
N THR A 87 8.43 -7.31 16.23
CA THR A 87 7.84 -7.08 14.91
C THR A 87 7.39 -5.63 14.78
N MET A 88 7.49 -5.09 13.57
CA MET A 88 6.97 -3.77 13.22
C MET A 88 5.74 -3.95 12.34
N ASN A 89 4.64 -3.25 12.65
CA ASN A 89 3.43 -3.27 11.82
C ASN A 89 3.24 -1.92 11.16
N ILE A 90 3.00 -1.91 9.85
CA ILE A 90 2.61 -0.73 9.08
C ILE A 90 1.15 -0.92 8.68
N ILE A 91 0.31 0.05 9.01
CA ILE A 91 -1.10 0.09 8.61
C ILE A 91 -1.29 1.30 7.71
N GLN A 92 -1.58 1.05 6.43
CA GLN A 92 -1.95 2.08 5.48
C GLN A 92 -3.46 2.07 5.35
N CYS A 93 -4.09 3.20 5.63
CA CYS A 93 -5.54 3.40 5.49
C CYS A 93 -5.81 4.66 4.67
N TYR A 94 -6.81 4.60 3.79
CA TYR A 94 -7.39 5.78 3.17
C TYR A 94 -8.75 6.09 3.81
N ALA A 95 -8.86 7.27 4.45
CA ALA A 95 -10.08 7.68 5.10
C ALA A 95 -11.19 8.00 4.06
N PRO A 96 -12.46 7.63 4.31
CA PRO A 96 -13.57 8.05 3.48
C PRO A 96 -13.66 9.59 3.41
N THR A 97 -13.94 10.14 2.24
CA THR A 97 -14.31 11.57 2.10
C THR A 97 -15.75 11.79 2.53
N ASN A 98 -16.10 12.98 3.02
CA ASN A 98 -17.41 13.28 3.63
C ASN A 98 -18.62 13.03 2.70
N ASP A 99 -18.38 13.02 1.40
CA ASP A 99 -19.39 12.76 0.34
C ASP A 99 -19.67 11.26 0.15
N TYR A 100 -19.12 10.40 1.00
CA TYR A 100 -19.33 8.97 0.99
C TYR A 100 -20.72 8.61 1.54
N ASN A 101 -21.45 7.77 0.81
CA ASN A 101 -22.78 7.29 1.20
C ASN A 101 -22.78 6.79 2.65
N GLU A 102 -23.73 7.23 3.47
CA GLU A 102 -23.74 6.97 4.92
C GLU A 102 -23.75 5.46 5.24
N ASP A 103 -24.39 4.65 4.38
CA ASP A 103 -24.47 3.19 4.52
C ASP A 103 -23.12 2.47 4.49
N ALA A 104 -22.09 3.09 3.92
CA ALA A 104 -20.78 2.47 3.79
C ALA A 104 -19.79 2.93 4.88
N LYS A 105 -20.20 3.88 5.74
CA LYS A 105 -19.44 4.27 6.94
C LYS A 105 -19.47 3.18 8.02
N ASP A 106 -20.48 2.31 7.99
CA ASP A 106 -20.72 1.25 8.99
C ASP A 106 -19.91 -0.05 8.78
N GLN A 107 -19.06 -0.12 7.74
CA GLN A 107 -18.28 -1.33 7.40
C GLN A 107 -16.76 -1.21 7.66
N PHE A 108 -16.34 -0.28 8.54
CA PHE A 108 -14.94 -0.16 8.98
C PHE A 108 -14.72 -0.68 10.40
#